data_AF-A0AAV0SVI7-F1
#
_entry.id   AF-A0AAV0SVI7-F1
#
_cell.length_a   1.000
_cell.length_b   1.000
_cell.length_c   1.000
_cell.angle_alpha   90.00
_cell.angle_beta   90.00
_cell.angle_gamma   90.00
#
_symmetry.space_group_name_H-M   'P 1'
#
loop_
_entity.id
_entity.type
_entity.pdbx_description
1 polymer ?
#
loop_
_entity_poly.entity_id
_entity_poly.type
_entity_poly.pdbx_seq_one_letter_code
_entity_poly.pdbx_strand_id
1 'polypeptide(L)'
;MDDGATMTQHLDKFDDLIVGLQSLGEPVDEARQLMVFLSSLPAEYEVIASIVENAKDITLIEVKEKLLKEYERQDKKGATECSLKDTTHGVKSKIVRVDKCERNNGRKENVSRKQRAWQG
;
A
#
# COMPACT_ATOMS: atom_id res chain seq x y z
N MET A 1 17.27 8.82 -1.52
CA MET A 1 16.65 7.67 -0.85
C MET A 1 17.19 6.44 -1.53
N ASP A 2 17.66 5.46 -0.77
CA ASP A 2 18.30 4.27 -1.34
C ASP A 2 17.26 3.26 -1.85
N ASP A 3 17.59 2.52 -2.90
CA ASP A 3 16.73 1.44 -3.43
C ASP A 3 16.46 0.40 -2.33
N GLY A 4 15.18 0.21 -2.01
CA GLY A 4 14.73 -0.73 -0.96
C GLY A 4 14.66 -0.15 0.46
N ALA A 5 15.06 1.10 0.69
CA ALA A 5 14.79 1.79 1.95
C ALA A 5 13.30 2.16 2.06
N THR A 6 12.74 2.09 3.26
CA THR A 6 11.36 2.55 3.49
C THR A 6 11.32 4.08 3.62
N MET A 7 10.17 4.69 3.32
CA MET A 7 9.98 6.14 3.50
C MET A 7 10.28 6.58 4.94
N THR A 8 9.88 5.78 5.94
CA THR A 8 10.18 6.07 7.35
C THR A 8 11.67 6.10 7.63
N GLN A 9 12.44 5.11 7.14
CA GLN A 9 13.90 5.10 7.32
C GLN A 9 14.57 6.32 6.67
N HIS A 10 14.04 6.78 5.53
CA HIS A 10 14.54 7.98 4.86
C HIS A 10 14.23 9.26 5.66
N LEU A 11 13.03 9.35 6.25
CA LEU A 11 12.65 10.46 7.14
C LEU A 11 13.53 10.53 8.39
N ASP A 12 13.80 9.39 9.02
CA ASP A 12 14.67 9.31 10.21
C ASP A 12 16.09 9.80 9.87
N LYS A 13 16.68 9.31 8.77
CA LYS A 13 18.00 9.75 8.29
C LYS A 13 18.03 11.25 7.98
N PHE A 14 16.94 11.79 7.41
CA PHE A 14 16.83 13.21 7.13
C PHE A 14 16.80 14.03 8.43
N ASP A 15 16.04 13.59 9.44
CA ASP A 15 15.99 14.28 10.73
C ASP A 15 17.32 14.23 11.48
N ASP A 16 18.02 13.09 11.44
CA ASP A 16 19.39 12.96 11.96
C ASP A 16 20.36 13.94 11.27
N LEU A 17 20.24 14.12 9.95
CA LEU A 17 21.04 15.09 9.19
C LEU A 17 20.76 16.53 9.66
N ILE A 18 19.49 16.91 9.82
CA ILE A 18 19.12 18.26 10.27
C ILE A 18 19.64 18.52 11.69
N VAL A 19 19.48 17.55 12.60
CA VAL A 19 20.02 17.63 13.96
C VAL A 19 21.55 17.74 13.94
N GLY A 20 22.22 16.96 13.08
CA GLY A 20 23.67 17.02 12.88
C GLY A 20 24.15 18.40 12.43
N LEU A 21 23.52 18.98 11.41
CA LEU A 21 23.85 20.33 10.91
C LEU A 21 23.62 21.40 11.99
N GLN A 22 22.51 21.32 12.72
CA GLN A 22 22.24 22.22 13.84
C GLN A 22 23.32 22.13 14.93
N SER A 23 23.80 20.92 15.25
CA SER A 23 24.85 20.71 16.25
C SER A 23 26.20 21.30 15.85
N LEU A 24 26.45 21.43 14.54
CA LEU A 24 27.63 22.08 13.97
C LEU A 24 27.49 23.61 13.89
N GLY A 25 26.35 24.17 14.33
CA GLY A 25 26.09 25.60 14.27
C GLY A 25 25.55 26.07 12.92
N GLU A 26 25.08 25.16 12.07
CA GLU A 26 24.49 25.44 10.77
C GLU A 26 22.97 25.17 10.79
N PRO A 27 22.15 26.08 11.34
CA PRO A 27 20.70 25.94 11.29
C PRO A 27 20.20 26.09 9.85
N VAL A 28 19.54 25.04 9.36
CA VAL A 28 18.87 25.03 8.05
C VAL A 28 17.42 25.48 8.25
N ASP A 29 16.98 26.53 7.54
CA ASP A 29 15.58 26.95 7.61
C ASP A 29 14.66 25.94 6.90
N GLU A 30 13.37 26.00 7.20
CA GLU A 30 12.38 25.04 6.73
C GLU A 30 12.29 24.95 5.20
N ALA A 31 12.43 26.05 4.46
CA ALA A 31 12.37 26.03 3.00
C ALA A 31 13.58 25.29 2.41
N ARG A 32 14.78 25.52 2.97
CA ARG A 32 15.98 24.76 2.59
C ARG A 32 15.86 23.29 2.97
N GLN A 33 15.31 22.98 4.15
CA GLN A 33 15.04 21.61 4.56
C GLN A 33 14.10 20.90 3.58
N LEU A 34 13.02 21.56 3.17
CA LEU A 34 12.06 21.01 2.23
C LEU A 34 12.70 20.73 0.86
N MET A 35 13.49 21.66 0.33
CA MET A 35 14.19 21.47 -0.96
C MET A 35 15.17 20.28 -0.91
N VAL A 36 15.96 20.16 0.16
CA VAL A 36 16.87 19.03 0.36
C VAL A 36 16.09 17.72 0.47
N PHE A 37 14.98 17.73 1.21
CA PHE A 37 14.13 16.55 1.35
C PHE A 37 13.54 16.11 0.01
N LEU A 38 12.92 17.02 -0.76
CA LEU A 38 12.30 16.71 -2.04
C LEU A 38 13.31 16.24 -3.11
N SER A 39 14.48 16.89 -3.18
CA SER A 39 15.55 16.48 -4.10
C SER A 39 16.19 15.14 -3.76
N SER A 40 16.04 14.67 -2.52
CA SER A 40 16.53 13.36 -2.09
C SER A 40 15.55 12.21 -2.36
N LEU A 41 14.33 12.50 -2.83
CA LEU A 41 13.33 11.49 -3.15
C LEU A 41 13.66 10.77 -4.48
N PRO A 42 13.23 9.51 -4.63
CA PRO A 42 13.32 8.80 -5.91
C PRO A 42 12.51 9.48 -7.02
N ALA A 43 12.84 9.17 -8.29
CA ALA A 43 12.19 9.76 -9.46
C ALA A 43 10.68 9.45 -9.53
N GLU A 44 10.22 8.36 -8.91
CA GLU A 44 8.80 8.00 -8.82
C GLU A 44 7.97 9.06 -8.07
N TYR A 45 8.62 9.92 -7.28
CA TYR A 45 8.00 11.01 -6.55
C TYR A 45 8.20 12.38 -7.22
N GLU A 46 8.85 12.45 -8.39
CA GLU A 46 9.18 13.72 -9.08
C GLU A 46 7.96 14.61 -9.32
N VAL A 47 6.82 14.01 -9.71
CA VAL A 47 5.56 14.74 -9.93
C VAL A 47 5.06 15.36 -8.63
N ILE A 48 5.10 14.61 -7.52
CA ILE A 48 4.65 15.09 -6.22
C ILE A 48 5.60 16.17 -5.71
N ALA A 49 6.91 15.96 -5.85
CA ALA A 49 7.93 16.95 -5.49
C ALA A 49 7.72 18.26 -6.24
N SER A 50 7.49 18.20 -7.56
CA SER A 50 7.23 19.39 -8.39
C SER A 50 5.96 20.14 -7.96
N ILE A 51 4.90 19.43 -7.57
CA ILE A 51 3.66 20.07 -7.08
C ILE A 51 3.90 20.77 -5.74
N VAL A 52 4.59 20.10 -4.81
CA VAL A 52 4.90 20.63 -3.48
C VAL A 52 5.82 21.84 -3.58
N GLU A 53 6.84 21.80 -4.43
CA GLU A 53 7.77 22.91 -4.66
C GLU A 53 7.05 24.18 -5.17
N ASN A 54 5.99 24.01 -5.98
CA ASN A 54 5.19 25.11 -6.51
C ASN A 54 4.02 25.55 -5.59
N ALA A 55 3.75 24.80 -4.52
CA ALA A 55 2.66 25.11 -3.60
C ALA A 55 3.06 26.28 -2.69
N LYS A 56 2.12 27.21 -2.46
CA LYS A 56 2.28 28.25 -1.46
C LYS A 56 1.80 27.73 -0.10
N ASP A 57 2.51 28.13 0.95
CA ASP A 57 2.11 27.90 2.35
C ASP A 57 2.01 26.43 2.75
N ILE A 58 2.92 25.58 2.26
CA ILE A 58 3.02 24.18 2.70
C ILE A 58 4.15 24.03 3.72
N THR A 59 3.85 23.36 4.83
CA THR A 59 4.84 23.11 5.90
C THR A 59 5.58 21.79 5.66
N LEU A 60 6.80 21.68 6.19
CA LEU A 60 7.60 20.45 6.07
C LEU A 60 6.89 19.24 6.70
N ILE A 61 6.20 19.46 7.82
CA ILE A 61 5.44 18.42 8.53
C ILE A 61 4.33 17.86 7.65
N GLU A 62 3.53 18.72 7.02
CA GLU A 62 2.44 18.30 6.13
C GLU A 62 2.96 17.49 4.94
N VAL A 63 4.12 17.87 4.39
CA VAL A 63 4.75 17.15 3.27
C VAL A 63 5.17 15.75 3.71
N LYS A 64 5.86 15.63 4.85
CA LYS A 64 6.28 14.33 5.41
C LYS A 64 5.09 13.41 5.67
N GLU A 65 4.03 13.91 6.29
CA GLU A 65 2.82 13.13 6.58
C GLU A 65 2.10 12.65 5.31
N LYS A 66 1.94 13.54 4.32
CA LYS A 66 1.27 13.20 3.05
C LYS A 66 2.08 12.19 2.25
N LEU A 67 3.40 12.32 2.20
CA LEU A 67 4.27 11.36 1.51
C LEU A 67 4.27 10.00 2.19
N LEU A 68 4.28 9.95 3.52
CA LEU A 68 4.19 8.69 4.25
C LEU A 68 2.87 7.96 3.95
N LYS A 69 1.76 8.70 3.98
CA LYS A 69 0.43 8.17 3.65
C LYS A 69 0.35 7.66 2.20
N GLU A 70 0.99 8.36 1.27
CA GLU A 70 1.05 7.96 -0.14
C GLU A 70 1.92 6.72 -0.34
N TYR A 71 3.08 6.64 0.32
CA TYR A 71 3.95 5.47 0.31
C TYR A 71 3.20 4.21 0.77
N GLU A 72 2.50 4.27 1.91
CA GLU A 72 1.68 3.17 2.41
C GLU A 72 0.54 2.76 1.46
N ARG A 73 0.01 3.69 0.66
CA ARG A 73 -1.03 3.42 -0.34
C ARG A 73 -0.45 2.70 -1.55
N GLN A 74 0.76 3.05 -1.98
CA GLN A 74 1.43 2.41 -3.12
C GLN A 74 1.96 1.02 -2.76
N ASP A 75 2.53 0.83 -1.57
CA ASP A 75 3.02 -0.47 -1.10
C ASP A 75 1.92 -1.54 -1.07
N LYS A 76 0.69 -1.15 -0.71
CA LYS A 76 -0.49 -2.04 -0.72
C LYS A 76 -0.97 -2.44 -2.13
N LYS A 77 -0.53 -1.74 -3.18
CA LYS A 77 -0.88 -2.08 -4.58
C LYS A 77 0.11 -3.03 -5.23
N GLY A 78 1.36 -3.10 -4.75
CA GLY A 78 2.38 -4.04 -5.22
C GLY A 78 2.02 -5.53 -5.03
N ALA A 79 1.04 -5.84 -4.18
CA ALA A 79 0.52 -7.20 -4.01
C ALA A 79 -0.64 -7.57 -4.96
N THR A 80 -1.17 -6.64 -5.77
CA THR A 80 -2.32 -6.89 -6.66
C THR A 80 -2.11 -6.56 -8.12
N GLU A 81 -0.91 -6.15 -8.54
CA GLU A 81 -0.57 -6.04 -9.97
C GLU A 81 -0.21 -7.41 -10.57
N CYS A 82 -1.17 -8.33 -10.55
CA CYS A 82 -1.17 -9.53 -11.37
C CYS A 82 -2.38 -9.48 -12.34
N SER A 83 -2.09 -9.02 -13.55
CA SER A 83 -2.71 -9.45 -14.81
C SER A 83 -4.17 -9.01 -15.09
N LEU A 84 -4.34 -7.79 -15.62
CA LEU A 84 -5.33 -7.57 -16.68
C LEU A 84 -4.70 -8.00 -18.00
N LYS A 85 -4.79 -9.30 -18.28
CA LYS A 85 -4.59 -9.85 -19.62
C LYS A 85 -5.87 -9.58 -20.41
N ASP A 86 -5.86 -8.48 -21.16
CA ASP A 86 -6.82 -8.21 -22.23
C ASP A 86 -6.67 -9.32 -23.28
N THR A 87 -7.44 -10.39 -23.14
CA THR A 87 -7.68 -11.34 -24.22
C THR A 87 -8.94 -10.88 -24.92
N THR A 88 -8.79 -9.94 -25.84
CA THR A 88 -9.81 -9.68 -26.85
C THR A 88 -9.87 -10.90 -27.78
N HIS A 89 -10.86 -11.76 -27.58
CA HIS A 89 -11.60 -12.40 -28.67
C HIS A 89 -12.78 -13.18 -28.10
N GLY A 90 -14.02 -12.78 -28.45
CA GLY A 90 -15.15 -13.71 -28.47
C GLY A 90 -16.40 -13.37 -27.64
N VAL A 91 -17.24 -12.47 -28.16
CA VAL A 91 -18.70 -12.68 -28.33
C VAL A 91 -19.62 -12.74 -27.08
N LYS A 92 -20.48 -11.71 -27.02
CA LYS A 92 -21.88 -11.61 -26.52
C LYS A 92 -22.14 -11.49 -25.01
N SER A 93 -22.41 -10.25 -24.62
CA SER A 93 -23.21 -9.85 -23.46
C SER A 93 -24.55 -10.58 -23.38
N LYS A 94 -24.87 -11.14 -22.21
CA LYS A 94 -26.24 -11.34 -21.74
C LYS A 94 -26.32 -10.96 -20.26
N ILE A 95 -26.93 -9.80 -20.01
CA ILE A 95 -27.44 -9.41 -18.71
C ILE A 95 -28.53 -10.43 -18.31
N VAL A 96 -28.35 -11.16 -17.21
CA VAL A 96 -29.45 -11.84 -16.50
C VAL A 96 -29.29 -11.56 -15.01
N ARG A 97 -30.40 -11.12 -14.42
CA ARG A 97 -30.57 -10.63 -13.06
C ARG A 97 -30.68 -11.80 -12.08
N VAL A 98 -30.24 -11.55 -10.85
CA VAL A 98 -30.70 -12.09 -9.55
C VAL A 98 -31.38 -13.44 -9.56
N ASP A 99 -30.79 -14.41 -8.85
CA ASP A 99 -31.57 -15.48 -8.22
C ASP A 99 -31.05 -15.84 -6.82
N LYS A 100 -32.02 -16.04 -5.92
CA LYS A 100 -31.91 -16.32 -4.49
C LYS A 100 -31.12 -17.59 -4.21
N CYS A 101 -30.21 -17.55 -3.23
CA CYS A 101 -29.71 -18.77 -2.59
C CYS A 101 -30.62 -19.18 -1.41
N GLU A 102 -31.68 -19.94 -1.68
CA GLU A 102 -32.32 -20.80 -0.67
C GLU A 102 -31.43 -22.04 -0.44
N ARG A 103 -30.77 -22.11 0.72
CA ARG A 103 -30.04 -23.31 1.14
C ARG A 103 -31.04 -24.34 1.65
N ASN A 104 -31.30 -25.35 0.83
CA ASN A 104 -32.09 -26.52 1.19
C ASN A 104 -31.27 -27.53 2.00
N ASN A 105 -31.93 -28.05 3.02
CA ASN A 105 -31.46 -28.99 4.02
C ASN A 105 -31.41 -30.42 3.43
N GLY A 106 -30.24 -31.07 3.48
CA GLY A 106 -30.01 -32.42 2.95
C GLY A 106 -29.31 -33.33 3.97
N ARG A 107 -30.12 -33.90 4.86
CA ARG A 107 -29.80 -34.90 5.88
C ARG A 107 -29.11 -36.13 5.29
N LYS A 108 -27.92 -36.51 5.79
CA LYS A 108 -27.28 -37.81 5.51
C LYS A 108 -26.97 -38.51 6.83
N GLU A 109 -27.81 -39.48 7.16
CA GLU A 109 -27.67 -40.35 8.34
C GLU A 109 -26.60 -41.42 8.07
N ASN A 110 -25.64 -41.54 8.99
CA ASN A 110 -24.64 -42.61 8.99
C ASN A 110 -24.97 -43.57 10.14
N VAL A 111 -25.77 -44.60 9.88
CA VAL A 111 -26.06 -45.68 10.83
C VAL A 111 -24.88 -46.66 10.86
N SER A 112 -24.06 -46.59 11.91
CA SER A 112 -23.06 -47.62 12.21
C SER A 112 -23.71 -48.76 13.00
N ARG A 113 -24.10 -49.82 12.28
CA ARG A 113 -24.68 -51.05 12.83
C ARG A 113 -23.54 -51.96 13.34
N LYS A 114 -23.27 -51.98 14.63
CA LYS A 114 -22.34 -52.95 15.26
C LYS A 114 -23.13 -54.20 15.66
N GLN A 115 -23.20 -55.19 14.76
CA GLN A 115 -23.55 -56.57 15.09
C GLN A 115 -22.26 -57.35 15.32
N ARG A 116 -22.07 -57.89 16.53
CA ARG A 116 -21.24 -59.09 16.74
C ARG A 116 -22.21 -60.24 17.00
N ALA A 117 -22.17 -61.23 16.12
CA ALA A 117 -22.92 -62.47 16.21
C ALA A 117 -22.18 -63.51 17.08
N TRP A 118 -22.98 -64.45 17.57
CA TRP A 118 -22.78 -65.45 18.61
C TRP A 118 -21.82 -66.61 18.26
N GLN A 119 -21.19 -67.22 19.28
CA GLN A 119 -21.38 -68.62 19.75
C GLN A 119 -20.15 -69.15 20.53
N GLY A 120 -20.44 -69.98 21.53
CA GLY A 120 -19.53 -70.70 22.41
C GLY A 120 -20.30 -71.22 23.61
#